data_AF-A0A9D7RA98-F1
#
_entry.id   AF-A0A9D7RA98-F1
#
_cell.length_a   1.000
_cell.length_b   1.000
_cell.length_c   1.000
_cell.angle_alpha   90.00
_cell.angle_beta   90.00
_cell.angle_gamma   90.00
#
_symmetry.space_group_name_H-M   'P 1'
#
loop_
_entity.id
_entity.type
_entity.pdbx_description
1 polymer ?
#
loop_
_entity_poly.entity_id
_entity_poly.type
_entity_poly.pdbx_seq_one_letter_code
_entity_poly.pdbx_strand_id
1 'polypeptide(L)'
;MLVPPQEVRPGLPAGIEVHPRCARCAKSKCCRQISVQVDTPTAREDFQNLLWFVAHRGVAIFADEGDWFVSIETSCGFLEDNGLCGIYEFRPPICSDYSAEECDRDDDTQYELLFESYEELYAYVLVRFPAFPAPTRELLPRAYEHPGGAADVRWLRRSSGIPRGVARA
;
A
#
# COMPACT_ATOMS: atom_id res chain seq x y z
N MET A 1 6.89 -27.22 -8.93
CA MET A 1 7.11 -27.21 -10.39
C MET A 1 8.24 -26.24 -10.67
N LEU A 2 9.25 -26.64 -11.44
CA LEU A 2 10.36 -25.76 -11.83
C LEU A 2 9.83 -24.69 -12.79
N VAL A 3 10.16 -23.43 -12.50
CA VAL A 3 9.79 -22.27 -13.33
C VAL A 3 10.48 -22.38 -14.70
N PRO A 4 9.76 -22.27 -15.83
CA PRO A 4 10.37 -22.21 -17.14
C PRO A 4 11.40 -21.07 -17.22
N PRO A 5 12.61 -21.29 -17.78
CA PRO A 5 13.69 -20.30 -17.83
C PRO A 5 13.31 -18.97 -18.48
N GLN A 6 12.30 -18.98 -19.34
CA GLN A 6 11.83 -17.83 -20.12
C GLN A 6 10.94 -16.86 -19.30
N GLU A 7 10.55 -17.27 -18.10
CA GLU A 7 9.71 -16.47 -17.19
C GLU A 7 10.54 -15.87 -16.03
N VAL A 8 11.84 -16.17 -15.97
CA VAL A 8 12.77 -15.62 -14.97
C VAL A 8 13.38 -14.33 -15.50
N ARG A 9 13.37 -13.27 -14.69
CA ARG A 9 14.03 -12.00 -15.04
C ARG A 9 15.53 -12.21 -15.30
N PRO A 10 16.09 -11.62 -16.39
CA PRO A 10 17.52 -11.72 -16.66
C PRO A 10 18.35 -11.02 -15.58
N GLY A 11 19.50 -11.59 -15.24
CA GLY A 11 20.45 -11.00 -14.28
C GLY A 11 20.25 -11.42 -12.82
N LEU A 12 19.58 -12.56 -12.55
CA LEU A 12 19.59 -13.16 -11.22
C LEU A 12 21.03 -13.58 -10.86
N PRO A 13 21.57 -13.20 -9.68
CA PRO A 13 22.91 -13.63 -9.29
C PRO A 13 22.99 -15.15 -9.17
N ALA A 14 24.10 -15.75 -9.63
CA ALA A 14 24.33 -17.18 -9.49
C ALA A 14 24.40 -17.57 -8.00
N GLY A 15 23.72 -18.65 -7.63
CA GLY A 15 23.71 -19.15 -6.24
C GLY A 15 22.73 -18.47 -5.29
N ILE A 16 21.95 -17.48 -5.75
CA ILE A 16 20.87 -16.89 -4.95
C ILE A 16 19.55 -17.57 -5.31
N GLU A 17 18.94 -18.23 -4.32
CA GLU A 17 17.58 -18.74 -4.44
C GLU A 17 16.59 -17.56 -4.31
N VAL A 18 15.86 -17.30 -5.39
CA VAL A 18 14.78 -16.30 -5.40
C VAL A 18 13.47 -17.03 -5.59
N HIS A 19 12.47 -16.69 -4.78
CA HIS A 19 11.15 -17.29 -4.92
C HIS A 19 10.57 -17.06 -6.34
N PRO A 20 10.01 -18.09 -6.99
CA PRO A 20 9.38 -18.02 -8.31
C PRO A 20 8.47 -16.79 -8.56
N ARG A 21 7.66 -16.42 -7.57
CA ARG A 21 6.75 -15.25 -7.66
C ARG A 21 7.55 -13.94 -7.76
N CYS A 22 8.62 -13.80 -6.99
CA CYS A 22 9.49 -12.63 -7.00
C CYS A 22 10.29 -12.53 -8.30
N ALA A 23 10.79 -13.67 -8.80
CA ALA A 23 11.52 -13.75 -10.07
C ALA A 23 10.67 -13.31 -11.28
N ARG A 24 9.34 -13.36 -11.18
CA ARG A 24 8.35 -12.99 -12.20
C ARG A 24 7.63 -11.67 -11.92
N CYS A 25 7.92 -11.00 -10.80
CA CYS A 25 7.20 -9.81 -10.38
C CYS A 25 7.69 -8.56 -11.11
N ALA A 26 7.25 -8.36 -12.37
CA ALA A 26 7.70 -7.26 -13.26
C ALA A 26 7.67 -5.85 -12.63
N LYS A 27 6.83 -5.62 -11.62
CA LYS A 27 6.70 -4.34 -10.90
C LYS A 27 7.46 -4.26 -9.58
N SER A 28 8.15 -5.32 -9.14
CA SER A 28 8.83 -5.44 -7.83
C SER A 28 8.12 -4.67 -6.71
N LYS A 29 6.81 -4.93 -6.52
CA LYS A 29 5.93 -4.11 -5.65
C LYS A 29 6.51 -3.93 -4.25
N CYS A 30 6.98 -5.02 -3.62
CA CYS A 30 7.59 -5.00 -2.28
C CYS A 30 8.89 -4.19 -2.16
N CYS A 31 9.54 -3.83 -3.27
CA CYS A 31 10.70 -2.93 -3.29
C CYS A 31 10.33 -1.49 -3.67
N ARG A 32 9.04 -1.21 -3.90
CA ARG A 32 8.49 0.09 -4.30
C ARG A 32 7.47 0.65 -3.30
N GLN A 33 7.31 -0.03 -2.17
CA GLN A 33 6.52 0.46 -1.05
C GLN A 33 7.16 0.04 0.26
N ILE A 34 6.91 0.82 1.31
CA ILE A 34 7.14 0.42 2.69
C ILE A 34 5.82 0.50 3.44
N SER A 35 5.58 -0.47 4.32
CA SER A 35 4.42 -0.45 5.22
C SER A 35 4.93 -0.42 6.65
N VAL A 36 4.39 0.49 7.44
CA VAL A 36 4.74 0.65 8.85
C VAL A 36 3.46 0.51 9.65
N GLN A 37 3.47 -0.40 10.63
CA GLN A 37 2.37 -0.53 11.56
C GLN A 37 2.25 0.75 12.40
N VAL A 38 1.02 1.21 12.60
CA VAL A 38 0.66 2.32 13.47
C VAL A 38 -0.31 1.82 14.54
N ASP A 39 -0.42 2.56 15.63
CA ASP A 39 -1.38 2.25 16.67
C ASP A 39 -2.80 2.22 16.09
N THR A 40 -3.60 1.22 16.50
CA THR A 40 -5.00 1.10 16.10
C THR A 40 -5.76 2.38 16.51
N PRO A 41 -6.37 3.12 15.56
CA PRO A 41 -7.04 4.38 15.86
C PRO A 41 -8.33 4.13 16.65
N THR A 42 -8.45 4.74 17.82
CA THR A 42 -9.61 4.58 18.71
C THR A 42 -10.35 5.88 18.95
N ALA A 43 -9.64 7.02 18.92
CA ALA A 43 -10.15 8.35 19.20
C ALA A 43 -10.18 9.23 17.94
N ARG A 44 -10.87 10.38 18.05
CA ARG A 44 -11.00 11.33 16.94
C ARG A 44 -9.65 11.91 16.53
N GLU A 45 -8.76 12.19 17.49
CA GLU A 45 -7.43 12.72 17.19
C GLU A 45 -6.60 11.74 16.35
N ASP A 46 -6.72 10.43 16.60
CA ASP A 46 -6.00 9.41 15.83
C ASP A 46 -6.36 9.48 14.35
N PHE A 47 -7.66 9.61 14.04
CA PHE A 47 -8.12 9.76 12.66
C PHE A 47 -7.73 11.09 12.03
N GLN A 48 -7.49 12.16 12.80
CA GLN A 48 -6.91 13.40 12.26
C GLN A 48 -5.46 13.16 11.81
N ASN A 49 -4.68 12.39 12.56
CA ASN A 49 -3.32 12.01 12.17
C ASN A 49 -3.32 11.13 10.91
N LEU A 50 -4.23 10.16 10.82
CA LEU A 50 -4.36 9.31 9.63
C LEU A 50 -4.80 10.11 8.39
N LEU A 51 -5.71 11.07 8.56
CA LEU A 51 -6.11 12.00 7.50
C LEU A 51 -4.91 12.86 7.04
N TRP A 52 -4.04 13.29 7.95
CA TRP A 52 -2.81 13.98 7.61
C TRP A 52 -1.84 13.09 6.82
N PHE A 53 -1.67 11.82 7.18
CA PHE A 53 -0.85 10.88 6.41
C PHE A 53 -1.35 10.72 4.97
N VAL A 54 -2.61 10.30 4.78
CA VAL A 54 -3.19 10.00 3.46
C VAL A 54 -3.38 11.24 2.57
N ALA A 55 -3.27 12.45 3.14
CA ALA A 55 -3.23 13.69 2.36
C ALA A 55 -1.97 13.81 1.49
N HIS A 56 -0.91 13.03 1.78
CA HIS A 56 0.33 13.02 1.01
C HIS A 56 0.23 12.04 -0.16
N ARG A 57 0.80 12.41 -1.31
CA ARG A 57 0.82 11.55 -2.49
C ARG A 57 1.58 10.25 -2.21
N GLY A 58 1.01 9.14 -2.68
CA GLY A 58 1.63 7.81 -2.55
C GLY A 58 1.53 7.26 -1.14
N VAL A 59 0.73 7.87 -0.25
CA VAL A 59 0.45 7.33 1.07
C VAL A 59 -0.94 6.69 1.07
N ALA A 60 -1.02 5.46 1.55
CA ALA A 60 -2.27 4.75 1.78
C ALA A 60 -2.33 4.28 3.24
N ILE A 61 -3.54 4.14 3.77
CA ILE A 61 -3.79 3.54 5.09
C ILE A 61 -4.55 2.23 4.85
N PHE A 62 -4.11 1.15 5.47
CA PHE A 62 -4.86 -0.10 5.45
C PHE A 62 -4.95 -0.72 6.83
N ALA A 63 -5.95 -1.57 7.02
CA ALA A 63 -6.11 -2.37 8.21
C ALA A 63 -6.33 -3.83 7.82
N ASP A 64 -5.70 -4.72 8.56
CA ASP A 64 -5.83 -6.17 8.42
C ASP A 64 -5.71 -6.83 9.79
N GLU A 65 -6.55 -7.82 10.07
CA GLU A 65 -6.66 -8.52 11.36
C GLU A 65 -6.71 -7.60 12.60
N GLY A 66 -7.26 -6.37 12.45
CA GLY A 66 -7.34 -5.36 13.51
C GLY A 66 -6.10 -4.47 13.69
N ASP A 67 -5.00 -4.78 13.00
CA ASP A 67 -3.80 -3.95 12.94
C ASP A 67 -3.92 -2.90 11.84
N TRP A 68 -3.30 -1.74 12.06
CA TRP A 68 -3.35 -0.61 11.13
C TRP A 68 -1.96 -0.27 10.61
N PHE A 69 -1.89 0.13 9.36
CA PHE A 69 -0.65 0.36 8.67
C PHE A 69 -0.71 1.61 7.81
N VAL A 70 0.42 2.31 7.73
CA VAL A 70 0.67 3.35 6.73
C VAL A 70 1.56 2.73 5.66
N SER A 71 1.07 2.68 4.42
CA SER A 71 1.87 2.34 3.24
C SER A 71 2.36 3.61 2.57
N ILE A 72 3.63 3.64 2.17
CA ILE A 72 4.25 4.74 1.45
C ILE A 72 4.89 4.18 0.18
N GLU A 73 4.43 4.65 -0.97
CA GLU A 73 5.01 4.36 -2.28
C GLU A 73 6.37 5.07 -2.40
N THR A 74 7.43 4.28 -2.35
CA THR A 74 8.81 4.75 -2.46
C THR A 74 9.71 3.63 -2.97
N SER A 75 10.57 3.96 -3.93
CA SER A 75 11.47 2.97 -4.54
C SER A 75 12.72 2.75 -3.70
N CYS A 76 13.02 1.49 -3.40
CA CYS A 76 14.26 1.09 -2.75
C CYS A 76 15.48 1.49 -3.59
N GLY A 77 16.49 2.10 -2.97
CA GLY A 77 17.71 2.56 -3.65
C GLY A 77 18.63 1.44 -4.16
N PHE A 78 18.38 0.19 -3.76
CA PHE A 78 19.10 -1.00 -4.24
C PHE A 78 18.26 -1.81 -5.26
N LEU A 79 17.18 -1.23 -5.77
CA LEU A 79 16.38 -1.87 -6.81
C LEU A 79 17.00 -1.57 -8.18
N GLU A 80 17.50 -2.61 -8.84
CA GLU A 80 18.14 -2.51 -10.15
C GLU A 80 17.10 -2.40 -11.28
N ASP A 81 17.54 -1.99 -12.48
CA ASP A 81 16.69 -1.82 -13.67
C ASP A 81 16.01 -3.12 -14.12
N ASN A 82 16.62 -4.27 -13.84
CA ASN A 82 16.02 -5.59 -14.08
C ASN A 82 14.94 -5.96 -13.04
N GLY A 83 14.71 -5.09 -12.06
CA GLY A 83 13.75 -5.24 -10.98
C GLY A 83 14.18 -6.20 -9.87
N LEU A 84 15.46 -6.57 -9.82
CA LEU A 84 16.04 -7.41 -8.77
C LEU A 84 16.76 -6.55 -7.73
N CYS A 85 16.95 -7.09 -6.53
CA CYS A 85 17.72 -6.43 -5.48
C CYS A 85 19.22 -6.52 -5.77
N GLY A 86 19.95 -5.42 -5.66
CA GLY A 86 21.41 -5.38 -5.82
C GLY A 86 22.19 -5.90 -4.60
N ILE A 87 21.53 -6.10 -3.46
CA ILE A 87 22.18 -6.45 -2.17
C ILE A 87 21.64 -7.76 -1.55
N TYR A 88 21.32 -8.78 -2.35
CA TYR A 88 20.70 -10.02 -1.87
C TYR A 88 21.35 -10.64 -0.61
N GLU A 89 22.68 -10.64 -0.55
CA GLU A 89 23.48 -11.19 0.56
C GLU A 89 23.39 -10.36 1.84
N PHE A 90 23.13 -9.05 1.72
CA PHE A 90 23.09 -8.09 2.82
C PHE A 90 21.68 -7.56 3.10
N ARG A 91 20.65 -8.26 2.58
CA ARG A 91 19.26 -7.85 2.80
C ARG A 91 18.95 -7.84 4.30
N PRO A 92 18.25 -6.81 4.79
CA PRO A 92 17.76 -6.82 6.16
C PRO A 92 16.73 -7.94 6.37
N PRO A 93 16.50 -8.40 7.62
CA PRO A 93 15.56 -9.48 7.94
C PRO A 93 14.18 -9.33 7.29
N ILE A 94 13.60 -8.12 7.32
CA ILE A 94 12.30 -7.83 6.69
C ILE A 94 12.25 -8.20 5.19
N CYS A 95 13.39 -8.17 4.49
CA CYS A 95 13.50 -8.53 3.08
C CYS A 95 14.00 -9.97 2.86
N SER A 96 14.85 -10.51 3.73
CA SER A 96 15.36 -11.89 3.61
C SER A 96 14.34 -12.92 4.05
N ASP A 97 13.54 -12.59 5.05
CA ASP A 97 12.59 -13.49 5.70
C ASP A 97 11.19 -13.40 5.06
N TYR A 98 11.05 -12.56 4.02
CA TYR A 98 9.81 -12.38 3.27
C TYR A 98 9.30 -13.72 2.71
N SER A 99 8.08 -14.09 3.10
CA SER A 99 7.35 -15.20 2.51
C SER A 99 6.57 -14.72 1.30
N ALA A 100 6.69 -15.45 0.19
CA ALA A 100 5.93 -15.15 -1.00
C ALA A 100 4.51 -15.75 -0.98
N GLU A 101 4.12 -16.42 0.10
CA GLU A 101 2.77 -16.98 0.28
C GLU A 101 1.72 -15.87 0.37
N GLU A 102 2.03 -14.80 1.09
CA GLU A 102 1.20 -13.60 1.32
C GLU A 102 1.63 -12.45 0.39
N CYS A 103 1.61 -12.69 -0.93
CA CYS A 103 2.09 -11.70 -1.89
C CYS A 103 0.98 -10.75 -2.36
N ASP A 104 1.08 -9.45 -2.04
CA ASP A 104 0.24 -8.31 -2.51
C ASP A 104 0.13 -8.17 -4.04
N ARG A 105 0.86 -8.98 -4.80
CA ARG A 105 0.70 -9.06 -6.24
C ARG A 105 -0.56 -9.81 -6.63
N ASP A 106 -0.85 -10.91 -5.93
CA ASP A 106 -1.74 -11.96 -6.41
C ASP A 106 -3.12 -11.93 -5.71
N ASP A 107 -3.29 -11.10 -4.68
CA ASP A 107 -4.54 -11.00 -3.94
C ASP A 107 -4.88 -9.54 -3.57
N ASP A 108 -5.96 -9.03 -4.16
CA ASP A 108 -6.50 -7.69 -3.86
C ASP A 108 -7.46 -7.71 -2.64
N THR A 109 -7.65 -8.87 -1.99
CA THR A 109 -8.54 -9.07 -0.83
C THR A 109 -7.82 -9.12 0.52
N GLN A 110 -6.52 -8.82 0.54
CA GLN A 110 -5.67 -8.91 1.74
C GLN A 110 -5.88 -7.80 2.78
N TYR A 111 -6.85 -6.91 2.58
CA TYR A 111 -7.12 -5.81 3.50
C TYR A 111 -8.58 -5.81 3.91
N GLU A 112 -8.84 -5.74 5.22
CA GLU A 112 -10.18 -5.48 5.74
C GLU A 112 -10.64 -4.05 5.39
N LEU A 113 -9.70 -3.10 5.44
CA LEU A 113 -9.89 -1.70 5.06
C LEU A 113 -8.68 -1.23 4.25
N LEU A 114 -8.93 -0.43 3.21
CA LEU A 114 -7.90 0.27 2.44
C LEU A 114 -8.41 1.66 2.10
N PHE A 115 -7.56 2.67 2.33
CA PHE A 115 -7.81 4.06 2.05
C PHE A 115 -6.61 4.62 1.28
N GLU A 116 -6.79 4.89 -0.01
CA GLU A 116 -5.76 5.44 -0.89
C GLU A 116 -5.93 6.96 -1.07
N SER A 117 -6.98 7.53 -0.46
CA SER A 117 -7.30 8.95 -0.54
C SER A 117 -7.85 9.51 0.76
N TYR A 118 -7.75 10.83 0.88
CA TYR A 118 -8.34 11.58 1.99
C TYR A 118 -9.85 11.35 2.05
N GLU A 119 -10.53 11.37 0.91
CA GLU A 119 -11.98 11.25 0.79
C GLU A 119 -12.49 9.89 1.29
N GLU A 120 -11.80 8.80 0.97
CA GLU A 120 -12.15 7.46 1.41
C GLU A 120 -12.05 7.32 2.93
N LEU A 121 -10.91 7.72 3.51
CA LEU A 121 -10.72 7.69 4.96
C LEU A 121 -11.70 8.63 5.66
N TYR A 122 -11.91 9.82 5.13
CA TYR A 122 -12.83 10.80 5.70
C TYR A 122 -14.28 10.29 5.70
N ALA A 123 -14.72 9.59 4.65
CA ALA A 123 -16.01 8.94 4.61
C ALA A 123 -16.16 7.87 5.69
N TYR A 124 -15.12 7.05 5.92
CA TYR A 124 -15.09 6.08 7.01
C TYR A 124 -15.18 6.76 8.38
N VAL A 125 -14.42 7.83 8.58
CA VAL A 125 -14.42 8.63 9.82
C VAL A 125 -15.80 9.20 10.12
N LEU A 126 -16.54 9.68 9.11
CA LEU A 126 -17.89 10.22 9.31
C LEU A 126 -18.93 9.17 9.74
N VAL A 127 -18.77 7.91 9.33
CA VAL A 127 -19.66 6.83 9.81
C VAL A 127 -19.39 6.56 11.29
N ARG A 128 -18.13 6.61 11.72
CA ARG A 128 -17.70 6.37 13.10
C ARG A 128 -17.92 7.57 14.02
N PHE A 129 -17.77 8.78 13.49
CA PHE A 129 -17.87 10.05 14.21
C PHE A 129 -18.72 11.06 13.40
N PRO A 130 -20.06 11.01 13.49
CA PRO A 130 -20.93 11.85 12.66
C PRO A 130 -20.75 13.37 12.85
N ALA A 131 -20.21 13.79 14.00
CA ALA A 131 -19.88 15.19 14.28
C ALA A 131 -18.39 15.51 14.05
N PHE A 132 -17.70 14.78 13.18
CA PHE A 132 -16.31 15.08 12.82
C PHE A 132 -16.24 16.38 12.00
N PRO A 133 -15.26 17.27 12.26
CA PRO A 133 -15.17 18.55 11.57
C PRO A 133 -15.00 18.34 10.07
N ALA A 134 -15.88 18.96 9.27
CA ALA A 134 -15.77 18.93 7.83
C ALA A 134 -14.72 19.91 7.32
N PRO A 135 -13.82 19.49 6.40
CA PRO A 135 -13.07 20.45 5.62
C PRO A 135 -14.07 21.32 4.86
N THR A 136 -13.80 22.62 4.75
CA THR A 136 -14.69 23.51 4.00
C THR A 136 -14.75 23.04 2.55
N ARG A 137 -15.92 23.17 1.92
CA ARG A 137 -16.21 22.71 0.54
C ARG A 137 -15.22 23.26 -0.51
N GLU A 138 -14.49 24.31 -0.16
CA GLU A 138 -13.46 24.97 -0.97
C GLU A 138 -12.09 24.25 -0.97
N LEU A 139 -11.82 23.39 0.02
CA LEU A 139 -10.50 22.78 0.23
C LEU A 139 -10.33 21.38 -0.40
N LEU A 140 -11.42 20.64 -0.61
CA LEU A 140 -11.36 19.27 -1.13
C LEU A 140 -11.01 19.16 -2.63
N PRO A 141 -11.56 19.98 -3.56
CA PRO A 141 -11.31 19.77 -4.99
C PRO A 141 -9.91 20.20 -5.47
N ARG A 142 -9.24 21.12 -4.77
CA ARG A 142 -8.00 21.78 -5.25
C ARG A 142 -6.71 21.06 -4.88
N ALA A 143 -6.71 20.17 -3.89
CA ALA A 143 -5.48 19.52 -3.42
C ALA A 143 -4.85 18.59 -4.47
N TYR A 144 -5.63 18.13 -5.45
CA TYR A 144 -5.20 17.14 -6.45
C TYR A 144 -5.07 17.70 -7.89
N GLU A 145 -5.28 19.00 -8.11
CA GLU A 145 -5.29 19.64 -9.44
C GLU A 145 -3.93 20.20 -9.91
N HIS A 146 -2.85 20.05 -9.14
CA HIS A 146 -1.53 20.58 -9.51
C HIS A 146 -0.87 19.77 -10.67
N PRO A 147 -0.25 20.43 -11.66
CA PRO A 147 0.38 19.76 -12.79
C PRO A 147 1.58 18.94 -12.31
N GLY A 148 1.48 17.63 -12.47
CA GLY A 148 2.34 16.62 -11.87
C GLY A 148 1.60 15.69 -10.91
N GLY A 149 0.34 16.00 -10.55
CA GLY A 149 -0.56 15.17 -9.76
C GLY A 149 -1.38 14.20 -10.59
N ALA A 150 -1.37 12.94 -10.16
CA ALA A 150 -2.31 11.89 -10.61
C ALA A 150 -2.31 11.58 -12.12
N ALA A 151 -1.15 11.31 -12.73
CA ALA A 151 -1.12 10.72 -14.08
C ALA A 151 -1.18 9.18 -14.09
N ASP A 152 -1.20 8.49 -12.94
CA ASP A 152 -1.21 7.01 -12.89
C ASP A 152 -2.04 6.44 -11.72
N VAL A 153 -3.14 7.10 -11.33
CA VAL A 153 -4.06 6.55 -10.32
C VAL A 153 -4.91 5.46 -10.97
N ARG A 154 -4.47 4.22 -10.79
CA ARG A 154 -4.96 3.05 -11.51
C ARG A 154 -6.19 2.44 -10.83
N TRP A 155 -7.25 3.22 -10.58
CA TRP A 155 -8.53 2.62 -10.13
C TRP A 155 -9.79 3.38 -10.57
N LEU A 156 -10.14 3.20 -11.84
CA LEU A 156 -11.51 3.37 -12.34
C LEU A 156 -12.15 2.00 -12.67
N ARG A 157 -11.79 0.94 -11.94
CA ARG A 157 -12.39 -0.39 -12.14
C ARG A 157 -12.54 -1.16 -10.83
N ARG A 158 -13.70 -0.94 -10.21
CA ARG A 158 -14.71 -1.94 -9.81
C ARG A 158 -15.14 -1.86 -8.34
N SER A 159 -16.28 -1.19 -8.20
CA SER A 159 -17.46 -1.70 -7.52
C SER A 159 -17.53 -1.62 -6.00
N SER A 160 -18.40 -0.71 -5.57
CA SER A 160 -19.64 -1.08 -4.88
C SER A 160 -19.49 -1.78 -3.54
N GLY A 161 -19.53 -1.00 -2.46
CA GLY A 161 -20.03 -1.48 -1.18
C GLY A 161 -19.24 -0.94 -0.01
N ILE A 162 -19.92 -0.16 0.83
CA ILE A 162 -19.47 0.13 2.19
C ILE A 162 -19.29 -1.24 2.90
N PRO A 163 -18.12 -1.57 3.47
CA PRO A 163 -17.92 -2.83 4.17
C PRO A 163 -18.92 -3.00 5.33
N ARG A 164 -19.54 -4.19 5.42
CA ARG A 164 -20.34 -4.56 6.59
C ARG A 164 -19.39 -4.84 7.74
N GLY A 165 -19.49 -4.05 8.82
CA GLY A 165 -18.62 -4.21 9.99
C GLY A 165 -18.42 -2.93 10.80
N VAL A 166 -18.87 -1.77 10.30
CA VAL A 166 -18.81 -0.52 11.07
C VAL A 166 -19.81 -0.58 12.23
N ALA A 167 -19.37 -1.10 13.37
CA ALA A 167 -20.06 -0.94 14.63
C ALA A 167 -20.13 0.57 14.92
N ARG A 168 -21.36 1.08 15.02
CA ARG A 168 -21.61 2.43 15.51
C ARG A 168 -21.20 2.46 16.98
N ALA A 169 -20.14 3.21 17.29
CA ALA A 169 -19.85 3.62 18.66
C ALA A 169 -20.79 4.76 19.07
#